data_AF-A0A8H3QQA2-F1
#
_entry.id   AF-A0A8H3QQA2-F1
#
_cell.length_a   1.000
_cell.length_b   1.000
_cell.length_c   1.000
_cell.angle_alpha   90.00
_cell.angle_beta   90.00
_cell.angle_gamma   90.00
#
_symmetry.space_group_name_H-M   'P 1'
#
loop_
_entity.id
_entity.type
_entity.pdbx_description
1 polymer ?
#
loop_
_entity_poly.entity_id
_entity_poly.type
_entity_poly.pdbx_seq_one_letter_code
_entity_poly.pdbx_strand_id
1 'polypeptide(L)'
;MSFSFNCLLLGETSFEKIFQVTVPKYIIFDDTKVLIRDTQVGQFKSYILSKKKYKFSIDDPDVRNLWKVEINIDDENKFKDVFTVEDIKRRREEL
;
A
#
# COMPACT_ATOMS: atom_id res chain seq x y z
N MET A 1 -7.65 -3.47 17.26
CA MET A 1 -6.27 -2.96 17.22
C MET A 1 -6.12 -2.21 15.92
N SER A 2 -5.65 -0.97 15.94
CA SER A 2 -5.16 -0.29 14.74
C SER A 2 -3.78 -0.84 14.41
N PHE A 3 -3.42 -0.86 13.14
CA PHE A 3 -2.07 -1.23 12.70
C PHE A 3 -1.57 -0.23 11.68
N SER A 4 -0.26 -0.08 11.59
CA SER A 4 0.38 0.79 10.63
C SER A 4 1.34 -0.03 9.79
N PHE A 5 1.44 0.31 8.51
CA PHE A 5 2.43 -0.29 7.62
C PHE A 5 3.03 0.77 6.71
N ASN A 6 4.26 0.49 6.30
CA ASN A 6 4.98 1.29 5.33
C ASN A 6 4.55 0.90 3.93
N CYS A 7 4.28 1.90 3.10
CA CYS A 7 3.90 1.72 1.71
C CYS A 7 4.96 2.34 0.81
N LEU A 8 5.31 1.64 -0.26
CA LEU A 8 6.18 2.12 -1.33
C LEU A 8 5.36 2.19 -2.62
N LEU A 9 5.56 3.25 -3.41
CA LEU A 9 5.02 3.31 -4.77
C LEU A 9 5.99 2.70 -5.75
N LEU A 10 5.49 1.78 -6.57
CA LEU A 10 6.25 1.24 -7.69
C LEU A 10 6.51 2.33 -8.73
N GLY A 11 7.74 2.37 -9.24
CA GLY A 11 8.22 3.39 -10.17
C GLY A 11 8.79 4.65 -9.51
N GLU A 12 8.63 4.83 -8.21
CA GLU A 12 9.33 5.87 -7.46
C GLU A 12 10.55 5.30 -6.74
N THR A 13 11.74 5.59 -7.27
CA THR A 13 13.02 4.94 -6.94
C THR A 13 13.57 5.24 -5.54
N SER A 14 12.94 6.14 -4.77
CA SER A 14 13.50 6.61 -3.49
C SER A 14 12.68 6.12 -2.31
N PHE A 15 13.36 5.44 -1.38
CA PHE A 15 12.85 5.06 -0.06
C PHE A 15 12.37 6.25 0.77
N GLU A 16 12.88 7.46 0.49
CA GLU A 16 12.39 8.70 1.10
C GLU A 16 10.91 8.97 0.79
N LYS A 17 10.38 8.33 -0.26
CA LYS A 17 8.98 8.46 -0.67
C LYS A 17 8.06 7.41 -0.03
N ILE A 18 8.62 6.49 0.77
CA ILE A 18 7.84 5.61 1.63
C ILE A 18 6.92 6.46 2.48
N PHE A 19 5.67 6.02 2.59
CA PHE A 19 4.70 6.68 3.44
C PHE A 19 4.04 5.66 4.34
N GLN A 20 3.82 6.05 5.57
CA GLN A 20 3.08 5.24 6.50
C GLN A 20 1.57 5.43 6.26
N VAL A 21 0.84 4.32 6.31
CA VAL A 21 -0.62 4.32 6.40
C VAL A 21 -1.01 3.69 7.72
N THR A 22 -1.72 4.45 8.54
CA THR A 22 -2.35 3.94 9.76
C THR A 22 -3.78 3.52 9.42
N VAL A 23 -4.06 2.25 9.73
CA VAL A 23 -5.34 1.62 9.48
C VAL A 23 -6.07 1.43 10.82
N PRO A 24 -7.23 2.09 11.01
CA PRO A 24 -8.04 1.94 12.21
C PRO A 24 -8.74 0.58 12.24
N LYS A 25 -9.25 0.20 13.42
CA LYS A 25 -10.06 -1.02 13.59
C LYS A 25 -11.32 -1.01 12.70
N TYR A 26 -11.84 0.19 12.40
CA TYR A 26 -13.02 0.39 11.58
C TYR A 26 -12.76 1.50 10.56
N ILE A 27 -13.21 1.32 9.33
CA ILE A 27 -13.24 2.37 8.31
C ILE A 27 -14.69 2.78 8.03
N ILE A 28 -14.85 4.00 7.54
CA ILE A 28 -16.13 4.49 7.03
C ILE A 28 -16.11 4.35 5.52
N PHE A 29 -17.08 3.64 4.97
CA PHE A 29 -17.28 3.46 3.53
C PHE A 29 -18.78 3.60 3.25
N ASP A 30 -19.16 4.50 2.34
CA ASP A 30 -20.57 4.86 2.05
C ASP A 30 -21.39 5.07 3.33
N ASP A 31 -20.89 5.94 4.21
CA ASP A 31 -21.46 6.28 5.54
C ASP A 31 -21.64 5.09 6.49
N THR A 32 -21.19 3.90 6.11
CA THR A 32 -21.28 2.68 6.89
C THR A 32 -19.95 2.41 7.59
N LYS A 33 -20.02 2.09 8.88
CA LYS A 33 -18.85 1.70 9.67
C LYS A 33 -18.59 0.21 9.47
N VAL A 34 -17.48 -0.13 8.83
CA VAL A 34 -17.10 -1.52 8.53
C VAL A 34 -15.85 -1.89 9.32
N LEU A 35 -15.81 -3.10 9.86
CA LEU A 35 -14.62 -3.65 10.51
C LEU A 35 -13.56 -3.93 9.46
N ILE A 36 -12.33 -3.46 9.67
CA ILE A 36 -11.30 -3.53 8.63
C ILE A 36 -10.92 -4.97 8.22
N ARG A 37 -11.12 -5.93 9.11
CA ARG A 37 -10.86 -7.35 8.80
C ARG A 37 -11.91 -7.95 7.88
N ASP A 38 -13.07 -7.31 7.81
CA ASP A 38 -14.25 -7.76 7.06
C ASP A 38 -14.43 -6.92 5.78
N THR A 39 -13.58 -5.90 5.55
CA THR A 39 -13.65 -5.07 4.35
C THR A 39 -13.16 -5.83 3.13
N GLN A 40 -13.84 -5.62 2.01
CA GLN A 40 -13.35 -6.10 0.72
C GLN A 40 -12.07 -5.37 0.33
N VAL A 41 -11.24 -6.02 -0.49
CA VAL A 41 -9.96 -5.46 -0.94
C VAL A 41 -10.15 -4.08 -1.58
N GLY A 42 -11.16 -3.89 -2.43
CA GLY A 42 -11.45 -2.58 -3.04
C GLY A 42 -11.70 -1.48 -2.01
N GLN A 43 -12.50 -1.73 -0.98
CA GLN A 43 -12.76 -0.78 0.12
C GLN A 43 -11.47 -0.40 0.86
N PHE A 44 -10.60 -1.37 1.09
CA PHE A 44 -9.30 -1.15 1.71
C PHE A 44 -8.39 -0.26 0.82
N LYS A 45 -8.35 -0.53 -0.49
CA LYS A 45 -7.61 0.30 -1.46
C LYS A 45 -8.14 1.74 -1.47
N SER A 46 -9.46 1.92 -1.50
CA SER A 46 -10.11 3.22 -1.44
C SER A 46 -9.77 3.98 -0.16
N TYR A 47 -9.72 3.29 0.99
CA TYR A 47 -9.28 3.90 2.24
C TYR A 47 -7.85 4.44 2.16
N ILE A 48 -6.89 3.63 1.67
CA ILE A 48 -5.49 4.03 1.52
C ILE A 48 -5.36 5.27 0.65
N LEU A 49 -6.07 5.29 -0.49
CA LEU A 49 -6.08 6.41 -1.42
C LEU A 49 -6.68 7.67 -0.80
N SER A 50 -7.79 7.55 -0.05
CA SER A 50 -8.41 8.70 0.63
C SER A 50 -7.44 9.42 1.56
N LYS A 51 -6.55 8.67 2.24
CA LYS A 51 -5.53 9.23 3.15
C LYS A 51 -4.35 9.88 2.44
N LYS A 52 -4.20 9.65 1.14
CA LYS A 52 -3.05 10.10 0.35
C LYS A 52 -3.46 10.64 -1.02
N LYS A 53 -4.69 11.15 -1.15
CA LYS A 53 -5.30 11.59 -2.42
C LYS A 53 -4.41 12.60 -3.15
N TYR A 54 -3.80 13.52 -2.41
CA TYR A 54 -2.85 14.52 -2.93
C TYR A 54 -1.54 13.94 -3.48
N LYS A 55 -1.14 12.75 -3.04
CA LYS A 55 0.13 12.12 -3.45
C LYS A 55 -0.02 11.28 -4.71
N PHE A 56 -1.25 10.92 -5.10
CA PHE A 56 -1.48 9.91 -6.12
C PHE A 56 -2.17 10.37 -7.39
N SER A 57 -2.80 11.55 -7.43
CA SER A 57 -3.45 12.10 -8.65
C SER A 57 -4.20 11.05 -9.48
N ILE A 58 -4.94 10.17 -8.81
CA ILE A 58 -5.64 9.04 -9.44
C ILE A 58 -7.08 9.02 -8.93
N ASP A 59 -7.99 8.79 -9.87
CA ASP A 59 -9.44 8.79 -9.65
C ASP A 59 -10.04 7.40 -9.38
N ASP A 60 -9.39 6.31 -9.83
CA ASP A 60 -9.91 4.94 -9.67
C ASP A 60 -9.03 4.06 -8.74
N PRO A 61 -9.57 3.60 -7.59
CA PRO A 61 -8.88 2.73 -6.65
C PRO A 61 -8.68 1.28 -7.11
N ASP A 62 -9.52 0.76 -7.98
CA ASP A 62 -9.51 -0.65 -8.40
C ASP A 62 -8.44 -0.93 -9.46
N VAL A 63 -8.07 0.11 -10.21
CA VAL A 63 -7.01 0.05 -11.25
C VAL A 63 -5.61 -0.19 -10.64
N ARG A 64 -5.42 -0.01 -9.33
CA ARG A 64 -4.10 -0.24 -8.70
C ARG A 64 -3.85 -1.67 -8.26
N ASN A 65 -2.69 -2.17 -8.67
CA ASN A 65 -2.02 -3.31 -8.05
C ASN A 65 -1.34 -2.85 -6.74
N LEU A 66 -2.06 -2.97 -5.63
CA LEU A 66 -1.50 -2.76 -4.29
C LEU A 66 -0.94 -4.09 -3.77
N TRP A 67 0.35 -4.10 -3.45
CA TRP A 67 1.04 -5.26 -2.88
C TRP A 67 1.39 -4.97 -1.42
N LYS A 68 1.06 -5.91 -0.53
CA LYS A 68 1.63 -5.88 0.82
C LYS A 68 3.08 -6.31 0.71
N VAL A 69 3.99 -5.39 0.98
CA VAL A 69 5.41 -5.66 1.09
C VAL A 69 5.79 -5.38 2.54
N GLU A 70 6.35 -6.37 3.23
CA GLU A 70 6.92 -6.15 4.56
C GLU A 70 8.27 -5.48 4.37
N ILE A 71 8.31 -4.16 4.57
CA ILE A 71 9.50 -3.32 4.37
C ILE A 71 9.92 -2.77 5.73
N ASN A 72 11.09 -3.18 6.22
CA ASN A 72 11.82 -2.46 7.25
C ASN A 72 12.81 -1.47 6.62
N ILE A 73 13.25 -0.47 7.39
CA ILE A 73 14.26 0.50 6.92
C ILE A 73 15.55 -0.22 6.49
N ASP A 74 15.93 -1.29 7.18
CA ASP A 74 17.12 -2.09 6.86
C ASP A 74 16.96 -2.92 5.56
N ASP A 75 15.73 -3.03 5.03
CA ASP A 75 15.43 -3.76 3.80
C ASP A 75 15.64 -2.91 2.52
N GLU A 76 16.23 -1.72 2.62
CA GLU A 76 16.46 -0.83 1.48
C GLU A 76 17.11 -1.55 0.29
N ASN A 77 18.16 -2.32 0.55
CA ASN A 77 18.87 -3.10 -0.47
C ASN A 77 17.98 -4.17 -1.14
N LYS A 78 16.94 -4.68 -0.46
CA LYS A 78 15.99 -5.66 -1.01
C LYS A 78 14.99 -5.06 -1.99
N PHE A 79 14.88 -3.73 -2.07
CA PHE A 79 13.99 -3.07 -3.03
C PHE A 79 14.71 -2.05 -3.92
N LYS A 80 16.02 -1.91 -3.76
CA LYS A 80 16.88 -1.28 -4.77
C LYS A 80 16.59 -1.96 -6.12
N ASP A 81 16.24 -1.18 -7.13
CA ASP A 81 15.90 -1.66 -8.48
C ASP A 81 14.55 -2.39 -8.65
N VAL A 82 13.59 -2.22 -7.71
CA VAL A 82 12.22 -2.72 -7.86
C VAL A 82 11.32 -1.61 -8.42
N PHE A 83 10.99 -1.67 -9.71
CA PHE A 83 10.19 -0.65 -10.39
C PHE A 83 8.81 -1.14 -10.81
N THR A 84 8.67 -2.45 -10.99
CA THR A 84 7.45 -3.07 -11.50
C THR A 84 6.95 -4.20 -10.61
N VAL A 85 5.72 -4.66 -10.86
CA VAL A 85 5.16 -5.85 -10.21
C VAL A 85 5.95 -7.11 -10.59
N GLU A 86 6.48 -7.18 -11.81
CA GLU A 86 7.31 -8.31 -12.26
C GLU A 86 8.65 -8.37 -11.53
N ASP A 87 9.24 -7.21 -11.18
CA ASP A 87 10.44 -7.18 -10.34
C ASP A 87 10.18 -7.75 -8.95
N ILE A 88 9.01 -7.48 -8.37
CA ILE A 88 8.61 -8.07 -7.09
C ILE A 88 8.46 -9.59 -7.22
N LYS A 89 7.78 -10.07 -8.27
CA LYS A 89 7.55 -11.50 -8.49
C LYS A 89 8.88 -12.25 -8.65
N ARG A 90 9.77 -11.74 -9.51
CA ARG A 90 11.11 -12.30 -9.73
C ARG A 90 11.89 -12.44 -8.42
N ARG A 91 11.91 -11.38 -7.58
CA ARG A 91 12.61 -11.44 -6.28
C ARG A 91 11.98 -12.41 -5.28
N ARG A 92 10.68 -12.68 -5.38
CA ARG A 92 10.01 -13.66 -4.52
C ARG A 92 10.37 -15.10 -4.89
N GLU A 93 10.67 -15.37 -6.16
CA GLU A 93 11.12 -16.67 -6.63
C GLU A 93 12.61 -16.93 -6.31
N GLU A 94 13.38 -15.87 -6.10
CA GLU A 94 14.81 -15.91 -5.74
C GLU A 94 15.07 -16.01 -4.22
N LEU A 95 14.03 -15.95 -3.38
CA LEU A 95 14.07 -16.05 -1.91
C LEU A 95 13.52 -17.40 -1.42
#